data_AF-K7FXN9-F1
#
_entry.id   AF-K7FXN9-F1
#
_cell.length_a   1.000
_cell.length_b   1.000
_cell.length_c   1.000
_cell.angle_alpha   90.00
_cell.angle_beta   90.00
_cell.angle_gamma   90.00
#
_symmetry.space_group_name_H-M   'P 1'
#
loop_
_entity.id
_entity.type
_entity.pdbx_description
1 polymer ?
#
loop_
_entity_poly.entity_id
_entity_poly.type
_entity_poly.pdbx_seq_one_letter_code
_entity_poly.pdbx_strand_id
1 'polypeptide(L)' 'MEASKGKLTIPKPNPPVVGEVTHHSIQLSWNVETTEQRKRPQEQWLKISIEEEDPKLHTYGTIYSGYGRQHVVESLEPRT' A
#
# COMPACT_ATOMS: atom_id res chain seq x y z
N MET A 1 32.51 20.16 4.30
CA MET A 1 31.90 19.21 5.24
C MET A 1 30.68 18.65 4.53
N GLU A 2 30.85 17.52 3.85
CA GLU A 2 29.77 16.90 3.09
C GLU A 2 29.01 15.98 4.05
N ALA A 3 27.76 16.33 4.36
CA ALA A 3 26.92 15.52 5.23
C ALA A 3 26.69 14.17 4.56
N SER A 4 27.16 13.10 5.18
CA SER A 4 26.90 11.73 4.76
C SER A 4 25.39 11.52 4.69
N LYS A 5 24.83 11.45 3.48
CA LYS A 5 23.47 10.96 3.24
C LYS A 5 23.39 9.55 3.82
N GLY A 6 22.83 9.43 5.03
CA GLY A 6 22.50 8.14 5.60
C GLY A 6 21.62 7.39 4.61
N LYS A 7 22.01 6.17 4.27
CA LYS A 7 21.21 5.27 3.42
C LYS A 7 19.82 5.14 4.06
N LEU A 8 18.80 5.73 3.46
CA LEU A 8 17.43 5.57 3.92
C LEU A 8 17.02 4.12 3.66
N THR A 9 17.00 3.31 4.70
CA THR A 9 16.46 1.95 4.62
C THR A 9 14.94 2.08 4.66
N ILE A 10 14.29 1.92 3.50
CA ILE A 10 12.84 1.82 3.42
C ILE A 10 12.46 0.48 4.08
N PRO A 11 11.70 0.48 5.19
CA PRO A 11 11.27 -0.76 5.81
C PRO A 11 10.34 -1.50 4.85
N LYS A 12 10.52 -2.81 4.73
CA LYS A 12 9.54 -3.64 4.02
C LYS A 12 8.20 -3.50 4.76
N PRO A 13 7.11 -3.12 4.07
CA PRO A 13 5.81 -3.04 4.71
C PRO A 13 5.40 -4.42 5.22
N ASN A 14 4.73 -4.45 6.37
CA ASN A 14 3.99 -5.63 6.76
C ASN A 14 2.94 -5.95 5.68
N PRO A 15 2.58 -7.23 5.49
CA PRO A 15 1.47 -7.59 4.63
C PRO A 15 0.22 -6.78 5.00
N PRO A 16 -0.62 -6.39 4.02
CA PRO A 16 -1.86 -5.69 4.31
C PRO A 16 -2.80 -6.60 5.11
N VAL A 17 -3.55 -6.00 6.02
CA VAL A 17 -4.61 -6.64 6.79
C VAL A 17 -5.93 -6.46 6.03
N VAL A 18 -6.64 -7.56 5.83
CA VAL A 18 -7.98 -7.58 5.23
C VAL A 18 -9.00 -7.15 6.28
N GLY A 19 -9.82 -6.16 5.93
CA GLY A 19 -10.93 -5.65 6.73
C GLY A 19 -12.27 -6.21 6.24
N GLU A 20 -13.23 -5.32 6.00
CA GLU A 20 -14.54 -5.69 5.45
C GLU A 20 -14.39 -6.33 4.06
N VAL A 21 -15.16 -7.40 3.84
CA VAL A 21 -15.26 -8.09 2.55
C VAL A 21 -16.73 -8.17 2.19
N THR A 22 -17.06 -7.70 0.99
CA THR A 22 -18.40 -7.84 0.40
C THR A 22 -18.32 -8.75 -0.82
N HIS A 23 -19.46 -8.93 -1.50
CA HIS A 23 -19.50 -9.65 -2.77
C HIS A 23 -18.61 -9.02 -3.85
N HIS A 24 -18.38 -7.70 -3.81
CA HIS A 24 -17.69 -6.96 -4.87
C HIS A 24 -16.56 -6.07 -4.36
N SER A 25 -16.17 -6.19 -3.09
CA SER A 25 -15.13 -5.35 -2.51
C SER A 25 -14.35 -6.00 -1.39
N ILE A 26 -13.10 -5.57 -1.25
CA ILE A 26 -12.20 -5.94 -0.16
C ILE A 26 -11.56 -4.67 0.37
N GLN A 27 -11.72 -4.40 1.66
CA GLN A 27 -10.96 -3.36 2.34
C GLN A 27 -9.58 -3.89 2.74
N LEU A 28 -8.53 -3.20 2.32
CA LEU A 28 -7.14 -3.45 2.71
C LEU A 28 -6.64 -2.33 3.59
N SER A 29 -5.87 -2.66 4.62
CA SER A 29 -5.20 -1.69 5.49
C SER A 29 -3.75 -2.08 5.73
N TRP A 30 -2.86 -1.11 5.92
CA TRP A 30 -1.45 -1.33 6.17
C TRP A 30 -0.89 -0.31 7.14
N ASN A 31 0.00 -0.77 8.02
CA ASN A 31 0.69 0.09 8.97
C ASN A 31 2.20 0.04 8.69
N VAL A 32 2.64 0.95 7.82
CA VAL A 32 4.02 1.03 7.35
C VAL A 32 4.78 2.18 8.01
N GLU A 33 4.04 3.18 8.52
CA GLU A 33 4.62 4.40 9.08
C GLU A 33 4.19 4.60 10.53
N THR A 34 5.13 5.05 11.35
CA THR A 34 4.80 5.49 12.70
C THR A 34 4.05 6.83 12.64
N THR A 35 3.25 7.11 13.67
CA THR A 35 2.56 8.41 13.82
C THR A 35 3.55 9.60 13.75
N GLU A 36 4.80 9.39 14.15
CA GLU A 36 5.87 10.39 14.06
C GLU A 36 6.32 10.68 12.63
N GLN A 37 6.32 9.69 11.72
CA GLN A 37 6.62 9.91 10.31
C GLN A 37 5.55 10.79 9.64
N ARG A 38 4.29 10.65 10.04
CA ARG A 38 3.18 11.46 9.52
C ARG A 38 3.17 12.92 9.96
N LYS A 39 3.97 13.28 10.97
CA LYS A 39 4.20 14.68 11.34
C LYS A 39 5.17 15.39 10.39
N ARG A 40 5.90 14.65 9.55
CA ARG A 40 6.85 15.20 8.58
C ARG A 40 6.13 15.68 7.31
N PRO A 41 6.77 16.52 6.48
CA PRO A 41 6.27 16.87 5.16
C PRO A 41 5.94 15.62 4.33
N GLN A 42 4.90 15.70 3.49
CA GLN A 42 4.37 14.57 2.73
C GLN A 42 5.41 13.94 1.78
N GLU A 43 6.37 14.72 1.30
CA GLU A 43 7.47 14.25 0.45
C GLU A 43 8.39 13.25 1.18
N GLN A 44 8.31 13.20 2.51
CA GLN A 44 9.02 12.26 3.36
C GLN A 44 8.17 11.07 3.78
N TRP A 45 6.89 11.03 3.38
CA TRP A 45 6.02 9.88 3.62
C TRP A 45 6.32 8.76 2.64
N LEU A 46 6.08 7.53 3.08
CA LEU A 46 6.17 6.35 2.25
C LEU A 46 4.96 6.31 1.31
N LYS A 47 5.26 6.27 0.01
CA LYS A 47 4.27 5.99 -1.03
C LYS A 47 4.14 4.48 -1.19
N ILE A 48 2.91 3.98 -1.13
CA ILE A 48 2.57 2.56 -1.26
C ILE A 48 1.85 2.34 -2.57
N SER A 49 2.19 1.26 -3.27
CA SER A 49 1.41 0.70 -4.38
C SER A 49 0.72 -0.59 -3.96
N ILE A 50 -0.51 -0.78 -4.40
CA ILE A 50 -1.22 -2.07 -4.33
C ILE A 50 -1.41 -2.56 -5.76
N GLU A 51 -1.20 -3.85 -5.96
CA GLU A 51 -1.28 -4.51 -7.25
C GLU A 51 -2.26 -5.68 -7.19
N GLU A 52 -2.97 -5.89 -8.29
CA GLU A 52 -3.85 -7.02 -8.51
C GLU A 52 -3.24 -7.94 -9.57
N GLU A 53 -3.26 -9.25 -9.31
CA GLU A 53 -2.80 -10.25 -10.27
C GLU A 53 -3.90 -10.52 -11.31
N ASP A 54 -3.55 -10.46 -12.60
CA ASP A 54 -4.31 -11.11 -13.66
C ASP A 54 -3.96 -12.61 -13.66
N PRO A 55 -4.87 -13.50 -13.23
CA PRO A 55 -4.57 -14.92 -13.09
C PRO A 55 -4.39 -15.63 -14.45
N LYS A 56 -4.84 -15.04 -15.56
CA LYS A 56 -4.65 -15.61 -16.90
C LYS A 56 -3.28 -15.28 -17.45
N LEU A 57 -2.80 -14.07 -17.19
CA LEU A 57 -1.54 -13.56 -17.73
C LEU A 57 -0.36 -13.72 -16.76
N HIS A 58 -0.62 -14.01 -15.48
CA HIS A 58 0.37 -14.01 -14.40
C HIS A 58 1.15 -12.69 -14.31
N THR A 59 0.44 -11.59 -14.55
CA THR A 59 0.97 -10.22 -14.49
C THR A 59 0.25 -9.42 -13.43
N TYR A 60 0.94 -8.45 -12.84
CA TYR A 60 0.39 -7.58 -11.81
C TYR A 60 0.12 -6.18 -12.38
N GLY A 61 -1.07 -5.65 -12.08
CA GLY A 61 -1.48 -4.29 -12.43
C GLY A 61 -1.66 -3.41 -11.19
N THR A 62 -1.15 -2.18 -11.21
CA THR A 62 -1.32 -1.25 -10.08
C THR A 62 -2.76 -0.75 -9.98
N ILE A 63 -3.43 -1.06 -8.87
CA ILE A 63 -4.81 -0.61 -8.58
C ILE A 63 -4.84 0.57 -7.61
N TYR A 64 -3.75 0.81 -6.89
CA TYR A 64 -3.60 1.95 -5.99
C TYR A 64 -2.16 2.44 -5.95
N SER A 65 -1.94 3.75 -5.92
CA SER A 65 -0.63 4.35 -5.65
C SER A 65 -0.79 5.66 -4.88
N GLY A 66 -0.36 5.69 -3.62
CA GLY A 66 -0.57 6.86 -2.78
C GLY A 66 -0.02 6.75 -1.37
N TYR A 67 -0.42 7.68 -0.52
CA TYR A 67 0.04 7.80 0.86
C TYR A 67 -1.03 7.41 1.88
N GLY A 68 -2.05 6.66 1.48
CA GLY A 68 -3.07 6.16 2.38
C GLY A 68 -2.52 5.09 3.33
N ARG A 69 -3.30 4.74 4.35
CA ARG A 69 -3.08 3.56 5.20
C ARG A 69 -4.10 2.45 4.94
N GLN A 70 -5.02 2.70 4.02
CA GLN A 70 -6.05 1.78 3.62
C GLN A 70 -6.51 2.11 2.21
N HIS A 71 -7.10 1.11 1.55
CA HIS A 71 -7.75 1.24 0.26
C HIS A 71 -8.84 0.17 0.17
N VAL A 72 -10.00 0.54 -0.36
CA VAL A 72 -11.06 -0.41 -0.70
C VAL A 72 -10.91 -0.74 -2.17
N VAL A 73 -10.64 -2.01 -2.45
CA VAL A 73 -10.68 -2.55 -3.81
C VAL A 73 -12.15 -2.79 -4.12
N GLU A 74 -12.67 -2.11 -5.14
CA GLU A 74 -14.07 -2.19 -5.56
C GLU A 74 -14.21 -2.91 -6.91
N SER A 75 -15.44 -3.23 -7.29
CA SER A 75 -15.77 -3.86 -8.58
C SER A 75 -15.08 -5.20 -8.82
N LEU A 76 -14.80 -5.95 -7.75
CA LEU A 76 -14.25 -7.30 -7.84
C LEU A 76 -15.32 -8.25 -8.40
N GLU A 77 -14.91 -9.10 -9.34
CA GLU A 77 -15.76 -10.17 -9.86
C GLU A 77 -16.01 -11.21 -8.75
N PRO A 78 -17.29 -11.49 -8.40
CA PRO A 78 -17.60 -12.49 -7.40
C PRO A 78 -17.12 -13.86 -7.84
N ARG A 79 -16.45 -14.57 -6.94
CA ARG A 79 -16.12 -15.99 -7.13
C ARG A 79 -17.13 -16.86 -6.39
N THR A 80 -18.36 -16.89 -6.91
CA THR A 80 -19.46 -17.76 -6.45
C THR A 80 -19.48 -19.10 -7.16
#